data_AF-A0A926R7T3-F1
#
_entry.id   AF-A0A926R7T3-F1
#
_cell.length_a   1.000
_cell.length_b   1.000
_cell.length_c   1.000
_cell.angle_alpha   90.00
_cell.angle_beta   90.00
_cell.angle_gamma   90.00
#
_symmetry.space_group_name_H-M   'P 1'
#
loop_
_entity.id
_entity.type
_entity.pdbx_description
1 polymer ?
#
loop_
_entity_poly.entity_id
_entity_poly.type
_entity_poly.pdbx_seq_one_letter_code
_entity_poly.pdbx_strand_id
1 'polypeptide(L)' 'MKLKIQSIKNYFKSKKDKGLEPIFFEKIGDKNTSRDEMKENLIKALIKNGWTLKK' A
#
# COMPACT_ATOMS: atom_id res chain seq x y z
N MET A 1 -21.02 -4.28 13.92
CA MET A 1 -19.76 -3.56 13.60
C MET A 1 -20.12 -2.29 12.82
N LYS A 2 -19.88 -1.09 13.36
CA LYS A 2 -20.18 0.17 12.64
C LYS A 2 -19.03 0.48 11.68
N LEU A 3 -19.32 0.59 10.39
CA LEU A 3 -18.37 1.09 9.40
C LEU A 3 -18.03 2.55 9.75
N LYS A 4 -16.77 2.81 10.13
CA LYS A 4 -16.30 4.14 10.48
C LYS A 4 -15.77 4.80 9.21
N ILE A 5 -16.60 5.60 8.55
CA ILE A 5 -16.16 6.43 7.42
C ILE A 5 -15.26 7.52 8.00
N GLN A 6 -13.96 7.46 7.69
CA GLN A 6 -12.98 8.48 8.07
C GLN A 6 -12.37 9.07 6.80
N SER A 7 -12.02 10.36 6.85
CA SER A 7 -11.23 10.94 5.77
C SER A 7 -9.88 10.23 5.67
N ILE A 8 -9.35 10.12 4.44
CA ILE A 8 -8.04 9.53 4.16
C ILE A 8 -6.95 10.16 5.05
N LYS A 9 -7.01 11.48 5.26
CA LYS A 9 -6.10 12.22 6.14
C LYS A 9 -6.14 11.72 7.59
N ASN A 10 -7.34 11.49 8.13
CA ASN A 10 -7.50 10.97 9.49
C ASN A 10 -7.03 9.51 9.60
N TYR A 11 -7.22 8.72 8.53
CA TYR A 11 -6.70 7.35 8.47
C TYR A 11 -5.17 7.34 8.57
N PHE A 12 -4.47 8.10 7.71
CA PHE A 12 -3.00 8.19 7.74
C PHE A 12 -2.48 8.68 9.09
N LYS A 13 -3.12 9.72 9.65
CA LYS A 13 -2.76 10.22 10.99
C LYS A 13 -2.85 9.13 12.04
N SER A 14 -3.96 8.37 12.06
CA SER A 14 -4.17 7.29 13.03
C SER A 14 -3.18 6.12 12.89
N LYS A 15 -2.63 5.89 11.70
CA LYS A 15 -1.60 4.87 11.45
C LYS A 15 -0.24 5.35 11.92
N LYS A 16 0.11 6.61 11.58
CA LYS A 16 1.34 7.25 12.04
C LYS A 16 1.41 7.32 13.57
N ASP A 17 0.32 7.70 14.24
CA ASP A 17 0.22 7.74 15.70
C ASP A 17 0.45 6.36 16.35
N LYS A 18 0.26 5.28 15.59
CA LYS A 18 0.50 3.87 16.01
C LYS A 18 1.88 3.34 15.59
N GLY A 19 2.73 4.18 15.00
CA GLY A 19 4.02 3.75 14.44
C GLY A 19 3.89 2.87 13.18
N LEU A 20 2.72 2.87 12.53
CA LEU A 20 2.46 2.12 11.31
C LEU A 20 2.60 3.04 10.10
N GLU A 21 3.44 2.63 9.14
CA GLU A 21 3.57 3.32 7.86
C GLU A 21 2.82 2.52 6.78
N PRO A 22 1.70 3.04 6.25
CA PRO A 22 0.91 2.31 5.26
C PRO A 22 1.59 2.36 3.88
N ILE A 23 2.37 1.31 3.62
CA ILE A 23 3.25 1.10 2.47
C ILE A 23 2.51 0.92 1.13
N PHE A 24 1.22 0.55 1.15
CA PHE A 24 0.46 0.10 -0.01
C PHE A 24 -0.70 1.02 -0.41
N PHE A 25 -0.48 2.34 -0.40
CA PHE A 25 -1.46 3.28 -0.96
C PHE A 25 -1.29 3.53 -2.47
N GLU A 26 -0.24 2.99 -3.05
CA GLU A 26 -0.02 3.07 -4.49
C GLU A 26 -0.87 2.02 -5.21
N LYS A 27 -1.34 2.36 -6.41
CA LYS A 27 -2.14 1.44 -7.23
C LYS A 27 -1.24 0.29 -7.71
N ILE A 28 -1.47 -0.92 -7.19
CA ILE A 28 -0.76 -2.13 -7.62
C ILE A 28 -1.41 -2.75 -8.87
N GLY A 29 -2.74 -2.68 -8.95
CA GLY A 29 -3.52 -3.17 -10.09
C GLY A 29 -5.02 -2.91 -9.94
N ASP A 30 -5.76 -3.20 -10.99
CA ASP A 30 -7.21 -3.23 -11.03
C ASP A 30 -7.72 -4.46 -11.82
N LYS A 31 -9.03 -4.51 -12.10
CA LYS A 31 -9.66 -5.63 -12.80
C LYS A 31 -9.06 -5.96 -14.18
N ASN A 32 -8.35 -5.02 -14.80
CA ASN A 32 -7.75 -5.17 -16.12
C ASN A 32 -6.23 -5.41 -16.05
N THR A 33 -5.62 -5.31 -14.86
CA THR A 33 -4.17 -5.48 -14.71
C THR A 33 -3.80 -6.95 -14.74
N SER A 34 -2.83 -7.31 -15.57
CA SER A 34 -2.35 -8.68 -15.65
C SER A 34 -1.62 -9.10 -14.37
N ARG A 35 -1.50 -10.42 -14.13
CA ARG A 35 -0.79 -10.95 -12.96
C ARG A 35 0.67 -10.49 -12.91
N ASP A 36 1.35 -10.49 -14.05
CA ASP A 36 2.76 -10.13 -14.15
C ASP A 36 2.96 -8.63 -13.90
N GLU A 37 2.08 -7.80 -14.46
CA GLU A 37 2.11 -6.35 -14.22
C GLU A 37 1.84 -6.01 -12.75
N MET A 38 0.89 -6.68 -12.10
CA MET A 38 0.66 -6.52 -10.65
C MET A 38 1.91 -6.91 -9.84
N LYS A 39 2.60 -7.99 -10.22
CA LYS A 39 3.81 -8.44 -9.55
C LYS A 39 4.93 -7.39 -9.67
N GLU A 40 5.13 -6.82 -10.86
CA GLU A 40 6.12 -5.76 -11.06
C GLU A 40 5.78 -4.49 -10.27
N ASN A 41 4.51 -4.07 -10.28
CA ASN A 41 4.06 -2.90 -9.53
C ASN A 41 4.26 -3.08 -8.02
N LEU A 42 3.99 -4.28 -7.50
CA LEU A 42 4.24 -4.63 -6.11
C LEU A 42 5.74 -4.57 -5.77
N ILE A 43 6.60 -5.14 -6.63
CA ILE A 43 8.05 -5.09 -6.45
C ILE A 43 8.54 -3.64 -6.41
N LYS A 44 8.09 -2.79 -7.34
CA LYS A 44 8.44 -1.37 -7.39
C LYS A 44 8.03 -0.64 -6.11
N ALA A 45 6.80 -0.86 -5.63
CA ALA A 45 6.31 -0.26 -4.39
C ALA A 45 7.14 -0.70 -3.17
N LEU A 46 7.51 -1.98 -3.09
CA LEU A 46 8.35 -2.50 -2.00
C LEU A 46 9.76 -1.89 -2.02
N ILE A 47 10.41 -1.85 -3.19
CA ILE A 47 11.75 -1.25 -3.34
C ILE A 47 11.74 0.23 -2.97
N LYS A 48 10.72 0.98 -3.39
CA LYS A 48 10.56 2.40 -3.05
C LYS A 48 10.49 2.63 -1.54
N ASN A 49 9.97 1.66 -0.79
CA ASN A 49 9.88 1.71 0.67
C ASN A 49 11.08 1.05 1.36
N GLY A 50 12.20 0.85 0.65
CA GLY A 50 13.47 0.38 1.22
C GLY A 50 13.62 -1.14 1.32
N TRP A 51 12.70 -1.91 0.73
CA TRP A 51 12.79 -3.37 0.76
C TRP A 51 13.71 -3.88 -0.34
N THR A 52 14.50 -4.89 -0.03
CA THR A 52 15.37 -5.55 -1.01
C THR A 52 14.82 -6.93 -1.35
N LEU A 53 14.88 -7.28 -2.63
CA LEU A 53 14.62 -8.65 -3.08
C LEU A 53 15.85 -9.49 -2.75
N LYS A 54 15.65 -10.55 -1.95
CA LYS A 54 16.63 -11.64 -1.91
C LYS A 54 16.58 -12.35 -3.26
N LYS A 55 17.76 -12.45 -3.89
CA LYS A 55 17.99 -13.31 -5.04
C LYS A 55 18.06 -14.77 -4.60
#